data_AF-F8PVR8-F1
#
_entry.id   AF-F8PVR8-F1
#
_cell.length_a   1.000
_cell.length_b   1.000
_cell.length_c   1.000
_cell.angle_alpha   90.00
_cell.angle_beta   90.00
_cell.angle_gamma   90.00
#
_symmetry.space_group_name_H-M   'P 1'
#
loop_
_entity.id
_entity.type
_entity.pdbx_description
1 polymer ?
#
loop_
_entity_poly.entity_id
_entity_poly.type
_entity_poly.pdbx_seq_one_letter_code
_entity_poly.pdbx_strand_id
1 'polypeptide(L)'
;FPPELIAGLRSLSRPLTNSMNSERTRLSGTAIELIGAVATGLGSSFEPLLPLFLPTLLNLCTRANKVFTTRARSCILITIESTQLPSILPYLAESLGSKSVSLRLAAAESVLGCLNCFNPPDLEKESRARLVEEVIRATAKDASADVRKISKKVFEAYKTLMPSRVD
;
A
#
# COMPACT_ATOMS: atom_id res chain seq x y z
N PHE A 1 13.43 -7.20 -21.70
CA PHE A 1 13.94 -6.39 -20.57
C PHE A 1 13.11 -6.54 -19.31
N PRO A 2 11.76 -6.36 -19.31
CA PRO A 2 10.98 -6.50 -18.08
C PRO A 2 11.06 -7.90 -17.43
N PRO A 3 10.98 -9.03 -18.17
CA PRO A 3 11.07 -10.37 -17.56
C PRO A 3 12.42 -10.64 -16.90
N GLU A 4 13.53 -10.23 -17.53
CA GLU A 4 14.87 -10.43 -17.00
C GLU A 4 15.10 -9.60 -15.73
N LEU A 5 14.62 -8.35 -15.72
CA LEU A 5 14.69 -7.48 -14.55
C LEU A 5 13.87 -8.05 -13.38
N ILE A 6 12.64 -8.53 -13.64
CA ILE A 6 11.80 -9.17 -12.63
C ILE A 6 12.48 -10.42 -12.06
N ALA A 7 13.08 -11.26 -12.91
CA ALA A 7 13.81 -12.44 -12.47
C ALA A 7 15.03 -12.06 -11.59
N GLY A 8 15.78 -11.03 -11.98
CA GLY A 8 16.87 -10.48 -11.20
C GLY A 8 16.41 -9.99 -9.82
N LEU A 9 15.36 -9.16 -9.78
CA LEU A 9 14.78 -8.63 -8.53
C LEU A 9 14.23 -9.73 -7.62
N ARG A 10 13.66 -10.80 -8.18
CA ARG A 10 13.24 -11.97 -7.39
C ARG A 10 14.43 -12.63 -6.71
N SER A 11 15.53 -12.84 -7.45
CA SER A 11 16.74 -13.45 -6.89
C SER A 11 17.38 -12.57 -5.79
N LEU A 12 17.19 -11.25 -5.88
CA LEU A 12 17.70 -10.26 -4.92
C LEU A 12 16.67 -9.88 -3.83
N SER A 13 15.50 -10.51 -3.79
CA SER A 13 14.42 -10.11 -2.87
C SER A 13 14.86 -10.09 -1.41
N ARG A 14 15.51 -11.15 -0.92
CA ARG A 14 16.01 -11.26 0.47
C ARG A 14 17.06 -10.20 0.83
N PRO A 15 18.17 -10.00 0.09
CA PRO A 15 19.13 -8.96 0.42
C PRO A 15 18.53 -7.55 0.32
N LEU A 16 17.59 -7.31 -0.60
CA LEU A 16 16.89 -6.02 -0.70
C LEU A 16 15.98 -5.79 0.52
N THR A 17 15.19 -6.78 0.95
CA THR A 17 14.35 -6.64 2.16
C THR A 17 15.18 -6.47 3.42
N ASN A 18 16.32 -7.16 3.54
CA ASN A 18 17.26 -6.93 4.64
C ASN A 18 17.82 -5.51 4.63
N SER A 19 18.14 -4.97 3.43
CA SER A 19 18.63 -3.61 3.29
C SER A 19 17.56 -2.58 3.67
N MET A 20 16.31 -2.79 3.26
CA MET A 20 15.16 -1.95 3.67
C MET A 20 14.97 -1.94 5.19
N ASN A 21 15.19 -3.07 5.88
CA ASN A 21 15.07 -3.17 7.34
C ASN A 21 16.32 -2.74 8.12
N SER A 22 17.39 -2.31 7.45
CA SER A 22 18.63 -1.92 8.11
C SER A 22 18.46 -0.67 8.98
N GLU A 23 18.93 -0.72 10.24
CA GLU A 23 19.00 0.45 11.14
C GLU A 23 19.91 1.57 10.60
N ARG A 24 20.80 1.25 9.64
CA ARG A 24 21.56 2.26 8.88
C ARG A 24 20.61 3.00 7.94
N THR A 25 20.16 4.17 8.37
CA THR A 25 19.13 4.99 7.70
C THR A 25 19.43 5.31 6.24
N ARG A 26 20.71 5.47 5.85
CA ARG A 26 21.09 5.68 4.46
C ARG A 26 20.83 4.43 3.61
N LEU A 27 21.28 3.27 4.07
CA LEU A 27 21.09 2.00 3.36
C LEU A 27 19.60 1.66 3.22
N SER A 28 18.84 1.76 4.32
CA SER A 28 17.39 1.54 4.31
C SER A 28 16.67 2.51 3.39
N GLY A 29 17.02 3.80 3.45
CA GLY A 29 16.44 4.81 2.57
C GLY A 29 16.67 4.49 1.09
N THR A 30 17.91 4.25 0.70
CA THR A 30 18.26 3.93 -0.70
C THR A 30 17.60 2.65 -1.18
N ALA A 31 17.47 1.62 -0.32
CA ALA A 31 16.77 0.39 -0.68
C ALA A 31 15.27 0.62 -0.90
N ILE A 32 14.61 1.41 -0.05
CA ILE A 32 13.19 1.77 -0.21
C ILE A 32 12.98 2.61 -1.47
N GLU A 33 13.83 3.62 -1.70
CA GLU A 33 13.80 4.46 -2.90
C GLU A 33 13.96 3.64 -4.19
N LEU A 34 14.83 2.63 -4.18
CA LEU A 34 14.99 1.70 -5.30
C LEU A 34 13.69 0.95 -5.59
N ILE A 35 12.96 0.45 -4.58
CA ILE A 35 11.69 -0.25 -4.82
C ILE A 35 10.66 0.70 -5.44
N GLY A 36 10.60 1.95 -4.98
CA GLY A 36 9.75 2.98 -5.60
C GLY A 36 10.11 3.21 -7.07
N ALA A 37 11.40 3.37 -7.38
CA ALA A 37 11.86 3.56 -8.76
C ALA A 37 11.56 2.34 -9.66
N VAL A 38 11.70 1.13 -9.13
CA VAL A 38 11.35 -0.12 -9.82
C VAL A 38 9.85 -0.19 -10.09
N ALA A 39 9.01 0.18 -9.13
CA ALA A 39 7.55 0.22 -9.32
C ALA A 39 7.16 1.24 -10.40
N THR A 40 7.77 2.43 -10.39
CA THR A 40 7.58 3.44 -11.45
C THR A 40 8.04 2.96 -12.82
N GLY A 41 9.20 2.29 -12.90
CA GLY A 41 9.73 1.80 -14.17
C GLY A 41 8.97 0.59 -14.76
N LEU A 42 8.43 -0.28 -13.91
CA LEU A 42 7.71 -1.48 -14.35
C LEU A 42 6.20 -1.27 -14.52
N GLY A 43 5.61 -0.27 -13.86
CA GLY A 43 4.16 -0.06 -13.85
C GLY A 43 3.43 -1.34 -13.44
N SER A 44 2.40 -1.73 -14.20
CA SER A 44 1.63 -2.96 -13.93
C SER A 44 2.47 -4.24 -13.96
N SER A 45 3.63 -4.27 -14.63
CA SER A 45 4.54 -5.43 -14.62
C SER A 45 5.22 -5.66 -13.26
N PHE A 46 5.03 -4.75 -12.30
CA PHE A 46 5.49 -4.91 -10.91
C PHE A 46 4.69 -5.95 -10.11
N GLU A 47 3.51 -6.35 -10.56
CA GLU A 47 2.61 -7.26 -9.83
C GLU A 47 3.28 -8.51 -9.23
N PRO A 48 4.17 -9.22 -9.95
CA PRO A 48 4.81 -10.42 -9.40
C PRO A 48 5.85 -10.14 -8.31
N LEU A 49 6.16 -8.87 -8.04
CA LEU A 49 7.08 -8.41 -7.00
C LEU A 49 6.37 -7.85 -5.76
N LEU A 50 5.06 -7.53 -5.86
CA LEU A 50 4.25 -7.11 -4.71
C LEU A 50 4.40 -8.02 -3.49
N PRO A 51 4.22 -9.36 -3.58
CA PRO A 51 4.33 -10.24 -2.42
C PRO A 51 5.72 -10.25 -1.77
N LEU A 52 6.76 -9.83 -2.49
CA LEU A 52 8.14 -9.83 -2.01
C LEU A 52 8.48 -8.56 -1.21
N PHE A 53 7.97 -7.41 -1.65
CA PHE A 53 8.41 -6.12 -1.12
C PHE A 53 7.35 -5.40 -0.30
N LEU A 54 6.07 -5.51 -0.68
CA LEU A 54 4.99 -4.78 -0.01
C LEU A 54 4.84 -5.15 1.47
N PRO A 55 4.89 -6.42 1.90
CA PRO A 55 4.82 -6.76 3.32
C PRO A 55 5.95 -6.11 4.14
N THR A 56 7.15 -5.99 3.55
CA THR A 56 8.27 -5.31 4.23
C THR A 56 8.02 -3.81 4.36
N LEU A 57 7.52 -3.16 3.31
CA LEU A 57 7.16 -1.74 3.36
C LEU A 57 6.06 -1.46 4.40
N LEU A 58 5.03 -2.30 4.45
CA LEU A 58 3.97 -2.21 5.47
C LEU A 58 4.53 -2.42 6.88
N ASN A 59 5.41 -3.41 7.08
CA ASN A 59 6.04 -3.63 8.37
C ASN A 59 6.89 -2.42 8.83
N LEU A 60 7.58 -1.74 7.91
CA LEU A 60 8.34 -0.53 8.22
C LEU A 60 7.45 0.61 8.74
N CYS A 61 6.17 0.67 8.35
CA CYS A 61 5.20 1.62 8.89
C CYS A 61 4.89 1.39 10.39
N THR A 62 5.26 0.24 10.95
CA THR A 62 5.10 -0.06 12.39
C THR A 62 6.23 0.47 13.26
N ARG A 63 7.35 0.89 12.66
CA ARG A 63 8.55 1.37 13.38
C ARG A 63 8.23 2.65 14.16
N ALA A 64 8.88 2.84 15.30
CA ALA A 64 8.74 4.07 16.08
C ALA A 64 9.42 5.28 15.42
N ASN A 65 10.47 5.05 14.62
CA ASN A 65 11.23 6.12 13.99
C ASN A 65 10.50 6.66 12.75
N LYS A 66 10.12 7.94 12.82
CA LYS A 66 9.37 8.66 11.78
C LYS A 66 10.06 8.66 10.41
N VAL A 67 11.38 8.63 10.36
CA VAL A 67 12.13 8.61 9.08
C VAL A 67 11.79 7.35 8.28
N PHE A 68 11.77 6.19 8.95
CA PHE A 68 11.44 4.92 8.31
C PHE A 68 9.97 4.87 7.89
N THR A 69 9.07 5.27 8.79
CA THR A 69 7.64 5.22 8.51
C THR A 69 7.24 6.18 7.39
N THR A 70 7.77 7.41 7.37
CA THR A 70 7.51 8.37 6.30
C THR A 70 8.00 7.86 4.94
N ARG A 71 9.23 7.32 4.87
CA ARG A 71 9.77 6.78 3.61
C ARG A 71 8.98 5.58 3.09
N ALA A 72 8.65 4.64 3.97
CA ALA A 72 7.86 3.46 3.61
C ALA A 72 6.47 3.87 3.07
N ARG A 73 5.80 4.81 3.74
CA ARG A 73 4.50 5.34 3.29
C ARG A 73 4.59 6.00 1.91
N SER A 74 5.59 6.85 1.70
CA SER A 74 5.83 7.48 0.39
C SER A 74 6.08 6.43 -0.70
N CYS A 75 6.89 5.40 -0.42
CA CYS A 75 7.14 4.33 -1.38
C CYS A 75 5.89 3.51 -1.72
N ILE A 76 5.02 3.23 -0.74
CA ILE A 76 3.75 2.53 -0.96
C ILE A 76 2.84 3.38 -1.87
N LEU A 77 2.71 4.68 -1.60
CA LEU A 77 1.90 5.58 -2.45
C LEU A 77 2.44 5.66 -3.88
N ILE A 78 3.76 5.82 -4.06
CA ILE A 78 4.39 5.78 -5.38
C ILE A 78 4.10 4.45 -6.10
N THR A 79 4.16 3.33 -5.37
CA THR A 79 3.83 2.01 -5.92
C THR A 79 2.38 1.95 -6.38
N ILE A 80 1.44 2.45 -5.57
CA ILE A 80 0.01 2.49 -5.90
C ILE A 80 -0.23 3.34 -7.15
N GLU A 81 0.26 4.58 -7.16
CA GLU A 81 0.08 5.53 -8.26
C GLU A 81 0.71 5.06 -9.57
N SER A 82 1.90 4.45 -9.49
CA SER A 82 2.64 4.01 -10.68
C SER A 82 2.13 2.70 -11.27
N THR A 83 1.67 1.77 -10.42
CA THR A 83 1.35 0.40 -10.86
C THR A 83 -0.14 0.18 -11.06
N GLN A 84 -0.98 0.92 -10.32
CA GLN A 84 -2.43 0.81 -10.30
C GLN A 84 -2.96 -0.63 -10.11
N LEU A 85 -2.28 -1.43 -9.30
CA LEU A 85 -2.57 -2.85 -9.13
C LEU A 85 -3.61 -3.11 -8.03
N PRO A 86 -4.84 -3.58 -8.36
CA PRO A 86 -5.86 -3.87 -7.35
C PRO A 86 -5.52 -5.05 -6.44
N SER A 87 -4.55 -5.89 -6.84
CA SER A 87 -3.99 -6.96 -6.01
C SER A 87 -3.26 -6.46 -4.75
N ILE A 88 -3.06 -5.14 -4.61
CA ILE A 88 -2.56 -4.52 -3.38
C ILE A 88 -3.61 -4.50 -2.25
N LEU A 89 -4.90 -4.43 -2.58
CA LEU A 89 -5.98 -4.21 -1.62
C LEU A 89 -6.04 -5.24 -0.47
N PRO A 90 -5.86 -6.56 -0.70
CA PRO A 90 -5.86 -7.55 0.38
C PRO A 90 -4.81 -7.28 1.46
N TYR A 91 -3.59 -6.87 1.07
CA TYR A 91 -2.51 -6.55 2.00
C TYR A 91 -2.84 -5.32 2.87
N LEU A 92 -3.51 -4.33 2.26
CA LEU A 92 -3.93 -3.13 2.97
C LEU A 92 -5.07 -3.44 3.94
N ALA A 93 -6.05 -4.24 3.53
CA ALA A 93 -7.15 -4.68 4.38
C ALA A 93 -6.65 -5.49 5.58
N GLU A 94 -5.75 -6.46 5.37
CA GLU A 94 -5.11 -7.24 6.44
C GLU A 94 -4.38 -6.35 7.45
N SER A 95 -3.69 -5.31 6.97
CA SER A 95 -2.93 -4.38 7.81
C SER A 95 -3.79 -3.62 8.83
N LEU A 96 -5.10 -3.52 8.62
CA LEU A 96 -6.02 -2.88 9.56
C LEU A 96 -6.23 -3.68 10.85
N GLY A 97 -5.92 -4.98 10.87
CA GLY A 97 -5.93 -5.79 12.09
C GLY A 97 -4.76 -5.49 13.04
N SER A 98 -3.79 -4.66 12.63
CA SER A 98 -2.59 -4.39 13.41
C SER A 98 -2.87 -3.54 14.66
N LYS A 99 -2.19 -3.87 15.77
CA LYS A 99 -2.15 -3.01 16.97
C LYS A 99 -1.50 -1.64 16.69
N SER A 100 -0.64 -1.54 15.67
CA SER A 100 0.06 -0.30 15.32
C SER A 100 -0.87 0.70 14.64
N VAL A 101 -1.18 1.80 15.33
CA VAL A 101 -1.98 2.92 14.78
C VAL A 101 -1.32 3.48 13.51
N SER A 102 0.01 3.58 13.49
CA SER A 102 0.77 4.10 12.34
C SER A 102 0.56 3.24 11.08
N LEU A 103 0.56 1.91 11.23
CA LEU A 103 0.29 0.99 10.13
C LEU A 103 -1.18 1.08 9.68
N ARG A 104 -2.15 1.06 10.60
CA ARG A 104 -3.57 1.18 10.23
C ARG A 104 -3.85 2.49 9.49
N LEU A 105 -3.25 3.60 9.93
CA LEU A 105 -3.34 4.88 9.24
C LEU A 105 -2.70 4.85 7.85
N ALA A 106 -1.50 4.27 7.72
CA ALA A 106 -0.83 4.11 6.43
C ALA A 106 -1.65 3.26 5.45
N ALA A 107 -2.26 2.18 5.93
CA ALA A 107 -3.11 1.31 5.14
C ALA A 107 -4.39 2.04 4.68
N ALA A 108 -5.06 2.78 5.58
CA ALA A 108 -6.24 3.57 5.23
C ALA A 108 -5.93 4.67 4.19
N GLU A 109 -4.79 5.35 4.33
CA GLU A 109 -4.33 6.33 3.33
C GLU A 109 -3.98 5.68 2.00
N SER A 110 -3.40 4.48 2.03
CA SER A 110 -3.08 3.71 0.83
C SER A 110 -4.35 3.29 0.09
N VAL A 111 -5.40 2.87 0.81
CA VAL A 111 -6.70 2.56 0.21
C VAL A 111 -7.32 3.80 -0.41
N LEU A 112 -7.27 4.95 0.28
CA LEU A 112 -7.69 6.23 -0.32
C LEU A 112 -6.91 6.54 -1.61
N GLY A 113 -5.60 6.30 -1.61
CA GLY A 113 -4.76 6.43 -2.81
C GLY A 113 -5.26 5.54 -3.96
N CYS A 114 -5.57 4.27 -3.68
CA CYS A 114 -6.12 3.35 -4.66
C CYS A 114 -7.44 3.86 -5.26
N LEU A 115 -8.36 4.36 -4.43
CA LEU A 115 -9.63 4.92 -4.91
C LEU A 115 -9.42 6.17 -5.79
N ASN A 116 -8.41 6.99 -5.48
CA ASN A 116 -8.18 8.23 -6.23
C ASN A 116 -7.49 8.02 -7.59
N CYS A 117 -6.74 6.92 -7.78
CA CYS A 117 -5.93 6.75 -8.99
C CYS A 117 -6.26 5.50 -9.82
N PHE A 118 -6.93 4.48 -9.27
CA PHE A 118 -7.28 3.29 -10.05
C PHE A 118 -8.49 3.58 -10.95
N ASN A 119 -8.55 2.89 -12.09
CA ASN A 119 -9.71 2.96 -12.96
C ASN A 119 -10.96 2.39 -12.24
N PRO A 120 -12.13 3.06 -12.29
CA PRO A 120 -13.33 2.60 -11.60
C PRO A 120 -13.72 1.14 -11.89
N PRO A 121 -13.68 0.65 -13.16
CA PRO A 121 -14.02 -0.75 -13.46
C PRO A 121 -13.08 -1.78 -12.79
N ASP A 122 -11.85 -1.37 -12.48
CA ASP A 122 -10.92 -2.23 -11.75
C ASP A 122 -11.32 -2.36 -10.29
N LEU A 123 -11.99 -1.37 -9.69
CA LEU A 123 -12.45 -1.46 -8.31
C LEU A 123 -13.82 -2.11 -8.21
N GLU A 124 -14.68 -1.95 -9.22
CA GLU A 124 -16.10 -2.39 -9.21
C GLU A 124 -16.31 -3.90 -9.14
N LYS A 125 -15.27 -4.70 -9.40
CA LYS A 125 -15.35 -6.15 -9.22
C LYS A 125 -15.74 -6.46 -7.77
N GLU A 126 -16.77 -7.30 -7.60
CA GLU A 126 -17.39 -7.60 -6.30
C GLU A 126 -16.37 -7.89 -5.18
N SER A 127 -15.35 -8.70 -5.47
CA SER A 127 -14.32 -9.04 -4.48
C SER A 127 -13.47 -7.85 -4.03
N ARG A 128 -13.20 -6.89 -4.93
CA ARG A 128 -12.40 -5.69 -4.65
C ARG A 128 -13.23 -4.62 -3.95
N ALA A 129 -14.48 -4.43 -4.38
CA ALA A 129 -15.44 -3.55 -3.71
C ALA A 129 -15.66 -3.99 -2.25
N ARG A 130 -15.86 -5.29 -2.00
CA ARG A 130 -16.00 -5.83 -0.63
C ARG A 130 -14.79 -5.55 0.25
N LEU A 131 -13.56 -5.66 -0.27
CA LEU A 131 -12.36 -5.33 0.50
C LEU A 131 -12.35 -3.85 0.92
N VAL A 132 -12.78 -2.94 0.03
CA VAL A 132 -12.88 -1.51 0.37
C VAL A 132 -13.99 -1.27 1.40
N GLU A 133 -15.15 -1.92 1.27
CA GLU A 133 -16.23 -1.85 2.25
C GLU A 133 -15.81 -2.37 3.63
N GLU A 134 -15.05 -3.46 3.68
CA GLU A 134 -14.45 -4.00 4.90
C GLU A 134 -13.48 -3.00 5.54
N VAL A 135 -12.62 -2.37 4.73
CA VAL A 135 -11.71 -1.31 5.16
C VAL A 135 -12.52 -0.17 5.80
N ILE A 136 -13.54 0.36 5.10
CA ILE A 136 -14.38 1.46 5.59
C ILE A 136 -15.04 1.07 6.93
N ARG A 137 -15.60 -0.14 7.02
CA ARG A 137 -16.26 -0.63 8.24
C ARG A 137 -15.30 -0.72 9.42
N ALA A 138 -14.09 -1.23 9.19
CA ALA A 138 -13.06 -1.35 10.20
C ALA A 138 -12.54 0.03 10.65
N THR A 139 -12.26 0.94 9.71
CA THR A 139 -11.64 2.23 10.01
C THR A 139 -12.62 3.28 10.54
N ALA A 140 -13.92 3.18 10.23
CA ALA A 140 -14.94 4.14 10.69
C ALA A 140 -15.08 4.15 12.22
N LYS A 141 -14.84 3.01 12.85
CA LYS A 141 -14.92 2.81 14.31
C LYS A 141 -13.54 2.65 14.95
N ASP A 142 -12.46 2.98 14.25
CA ASP A 142 -11.11 2.85 14.79
C ASP A 142 -10.94 3.70 16.07
N ALA A 143 -10.15 3.24 17.02
CA ALA A 143 -9.85 3.99 18.25
C ALA A 143 -9.14 5.32 17.95
N SER A 144 -8.31 5.39 16.90
CA SER A 144 -7.59 6.59 16.50
C SER A 144 -8.46 7.57 15.71
N ALA A 145 -8.49 8.82 16.14
CA ALA A 145 -9.22 9.89 15.45
C ALA A 145 -8.68 10.15 14.03
N ASP A 146 -7.37 10.01 13.82
CA ASP A 146 -6.75 10.21 12.51
C ASP A 146 -7.17 9.12 11.52
N VAL A 147 -7.23 7.87 11.97
CA VAL A 147 -7.72 6.75 11.15
C VAL A 147 -9.18 6.98 10.76
N ARG A 148 -10.03 7.37 11.73
CA ARG A 148 -11.44 7.71 11.43
C ARG A 148 -11.56 8.89 10.46
N LYS A 149 -10.68 9.88 10.54
CA LYS A 149 -10.64 11.03 9.61
C LYS A 149 -10.34 10.59 8.19
N ILE A 150 -9.37 9.70 7.99
CA ILE A 150 -9.08 9.12 6.68
C ILE A 150 -10.23 8.21 6.22
N SER A 151 -10.82 7.42 7.11
CA SER A 151 -11.98 6.58 6.79
C SER A 151 -13.13 7.35 6.15
N LYS A 152 -13.40 8.57 6.63
CA LYS A 152 -14.44 9.43 6.03
C LYS A 152 -14.09 9.78 4.58
N LYS A 153 -12.83 10.13 4.30
CA LYS A 153 -12.37 10.42 2.94
C LYS A 153 -12.46 9.19 2.03
N VAL A 154 -12.10 8.01 2.55
CA VAL A 154 -12.25 6.74 1.82
C VAL A 154 -13.71 6.50 1.47
N PHE A 155 -14.64 6.72 2.41
CA PHE A 155 -16.06 6.56 2.16
C PHE A 155 -16.59 7.55 1.11
N GLU A 156 -16.21 8.83 1.17
CA GLU A 156 -16.63 9.82 0.15
C GLU A 156 -16.12 9.46 -1.26
N ALA A 157 -14.85 9.02 -1.35
CA ALA A 157 -14.29 8.55 -2.62
C ALA A 157 -15.02 7.29 -3.12
N TYR A 158 -15.30 6.34 -2.22
CA TYR A 158 -16.03 5.12 -2.54
C TYR A 158 -17.44 5.41 -3.05
N LYS A 159 -18.19 6.31 -2.38
CA LYS A 159 -19.53 6.73 -2.79
C LYS A 159 -19.55 7.37 -4.17
N THR A 160 -18.50 8.13 -4.50
CA THR A 160 -18.36 8.76 -5.82
C THR A 160 -18.11 7.73 -6.91
N LEU A 161 -17.30 6.71 -6.62
CA LEU A 161 -16.95 5.64 -7.58
C LEU A 161 -18.05 4.59 -7.72
N MET A 162 -18.75 4.26 -6.64
CA MET A 162 -19.71 3.15 -6.58
C MET A 162 -21.03 3.58 -5.94
N PRO A 163 -21.76 4.52 -6.56
CA PRO A 163 -23.00 5.05 -5.99
C PRO A 163 -24.05 3.95 -5.74
N SER A 164 -24.13 2.95 -6.61
CA SER A 164 -25.09 1.84 -6.52
C SER A 164 -24.88 0.88 -5.35
N ARG A 165 -23.75 0.99 -4.62
CA ARG A 165 -23.41 0.11 -3.49
C ARG A 165 -23.58 0.77 -2.13
N VAL A 166 -24.00 2.03 -2.10
CA VAL A 166 -24.10 2.84 -0.86
C VAL A 166 -25.56 3.05 -0.42
N ASP A 167 -26.52 2.71 -1.27
CA ASP A 167 -27.96 2.77 -0.99
C ASP A 167 -28.46 1.68 -0.02
#